data_AF-A0A5K7XMB5-F1
#
_entry.id   AF-A0A5K7XMB5-F1
#
_cell.length_a   1.000
_cell.length_b   1.000
_cell.length_c   1.000
_cell.angle_alpha   90.00
_cell.angle_beta   90.00
_cell.angle_gamma   90.00
#
_symmetry.space_group_name_H-M   'P 1'
#
loop_
_entity.id
_entity.type
_entity.pdbx_description
1 polymer ?
#
loop_
_entity_poly.entity_id
_entity_poly.type
_entity_poly.pdbx_seq_one_letter_code
_entity_poly.pdbx_strand_id
1 'polypeptide(L)'
;MKNCSVRLCLASLAIGVATLAGCGGSSGGGKVKEHAHARAITSLYFSATSALGGPPANEAAFKEQIANVKPDLSILDVGSIDELFVSDRDGQPLVINYGPAAKANGGVVVYEQTGKDGIRFVGNTSGQVQEADAALFAKLVPKPATP
;
A
#
# COMPACT_ATOMS: atom_id res chain seq x y z
N MET A 1 41.62 60.50 -35.95
CA MET A 1 42.13 59.16 -36.33
C MET A 1 41.92 58.20 -35.16
N LYS A 2 41.24 57.06 -35.39
CA LYS A 2 41.12 55.85 -34.51
C LYS A 2 40.28 56.06 -33.23
N ASN A 3 38.97 55.78 -33.21
CA ASN A 3 38.25 54.49 -33.21
C ASN A 3 38.27 53.74 -31.86
N CYS A 4 37.07 53.66 -31.25
CA CYS A 4 36.39 52.45 -30.77
C CYS A 4 36.98 51.62 -29.61
N SER A 5 36.24 51.56 -28.49
CA SER A 5 35.79 50.30 -27.82
C SER A 5 34.93 50.67 -26.59
N VAL A 6 33.59 50.49 -26.65
CA VAL A 6 32.83 49.29 -26.21
C VAL A 6 32.76 49.23 -24.68
N ARG A 7 31.70 49.82 -24.09
CA ARG A 7 30.42 49.18 -23.69
C ARG A 7 30.59 48.14 -22.59
N LEU A 8 30.01 48.40 -21.40
CA LEU A 8 28.93 47.56 -20.90
C LEU A 8 28.15 48.28 -19.79
N CYS A 9 26.87 48.50 -20.05
CA CYS A 9 25.94 49.19 -19.18
C CYS A 9 25.75 48.42 -17.87
N LEU A 10 25.93 49.12 -16.74
CA LEU A 10 25.30 48.76 -15.48
C LEU A 10 23.78 48.80 -15.67
N ALA A 11 23.11 47.66 -15.53
CA ALA A 11 21.66 47.61 -15.46
C ALA A 11 21.22 46.55 -14.44
N SER A 12 20.73 47.07 -13.32
CA SER A 12 19.46 46.68 -12.72
C SER A 12 19.39 45.35 -11.96
N LEU A 13 19.59 45.50 -10.65
CA LEU A 13 18.91 44.81 -9.55
C LEU A 13 17.46 44.44 -9.89
N ALA A 14 17.14 43.14 -9.95
CA ALA A 14 15.78 42.62 -9.91
C ALA A 14 15.71 41.37 -9.01
N ILE A 15 15.19 41.60 -7.80
CA ILE A 15 14.72 40.57 -6.87
C ILE A 15 13.44 39.96 -7.44
N GLY A 16 13.39 38.63 -7.54
CA GLY A 16 12.21 37.87 -7.95
C GLY A 16 12.20 36.50 -7.29
N VAL A 17 11.65 36.44 -6.08
CA VAL A 17 11.33 35.22 -5.33
C VAL A 17 10.09 34.56 -5.94
N ALA A 18 10.21 33.33 -6.46
CA ALA A 18 9.13 32.42 -6.82
C ALA A 18 9.76 31.09 -7.29
N THR A 19 9.43 29.87 -6.88
CA THR A 19 8.48 29.29 -5.92
C THR A 19 8.98 27.87 -5.65
N LEU A 20 9.25 27.52 -4.40
CA LEU A 20 9.34 26.13 -3.95
C LEU A 20 7.92 25.57 -3.88
N ALA A 21 7.48 24.84 -4.91
CA ALA A 21 6.31 23.98 -4.83
C ALA A 21 6.38 22.93 -5.94
N GLY A 22 6.59 21.67 -5.57
CA GLY A 22 6.63 20.59 -6.55
C GLY A 22 7.21 19.25 -6.10
N CYS A 23 7.61 19.08 -4.84
CA CYS A 23 7.67 17.75 -4.24
C CYS A 23 6.25 17.39 -3.79
N GLY A 24 5.39 17.08 -4.75
CA GLY A 24 4.07 16.53 -4.51
C GLY A 24 4.23 15.08 -4.07
N GLY A 25 4.44 14.89 -2.76
CA GLY A 25 4.27 13.60 -2.12
C GLY A 25 2.90 13.04 -2.51
N SER A 26 2.93 11.83 -3.05
CA SER A 26 1.74 11.13 -3.50
C SER A 26 0.68 11.10 -2.38
N SER A 27 -0.53 11.50 -2.79
CA SER A 27 -1.81 11.49 -2.10
C SER A 27 -2.00 10.37 -1.08
N GLY A 28 -2.72 10.71 0.00
CA GLY A 28 -3.41 9.69 0.80
C GLY A 28 -3.93 10.09 2.17
N GLY A 29 -3.97 11.37 2.53
CA GLY A 29 -4.62 11.86 3.76
C GLY A 29 -6.15 11.88 3.67
N GLY A 30 -6.76 10.76 3.25
CA GLY A 30 -8.21 10.57 3.17
C GLY A 30 -8.67 9.51 4.16
N LYS A 31 -9.54 9.92 5.09
CA LYS A 31 -10.38 9.11 6.01
C LYS A 31 -9.82 7.72 6.38
N VAL A 32 -9.21 7.62 7.57
CA VAL A 32 -8.72 6.39 8.21
C VAL A 32 -9.75 5.24 8.29
N LYS A 33 -11.04 5.48 8.00
CA LYS A 33 -12.10 4.48 8.11
C LYS A 33 -12.41 3.70 6.83
N GLU A 34 -12.07 4.21 5.65
CA GLU A 34 -12.30 3.45 4.43
C GLU A 34 -11.08 2.54 4.23
N HIS A 35 -11.29 1.23 4.27
CA HIS A 35 -10.28 0.20 3.93
C HIS A 35 -9.32 -0.15 5.09
N ALA A 36 -9.81 -0.11 6.32
CA ALA A 36 -8.99 -0.32 7.51
C ALA A 36 -8.45 -1.75 7.57
N HIS A 37 -9.26 -2.75 7.23
CA HIS A 37 -8.90 -4.16 7.44
C HIS A 37 -7.85 -4.65 6.43
N ALA A 38 -8.09 -4.50 5.13
CA ALA A 38 -7.14 -4.91 4.10
C ALA A 38 -5.77 -4.21 4.28
N ARG A 39 -5.79 -2.93 4.68
CA ARG A 39 -4.59 -2.15 4.97
C ARG A 39 -3.88 -2.58 6.25
N ALA A 40 -4.63 -2.85 7.31
CA ALA A 40 -4.09 -3.39 8.55
C ALA A 40 -3.44 -4.75 8.31
N ILE A 41 -4.13 -5.68 7.65
CA ILE A 41 -3.59 -7.00 7.31
C ILE A 41 -2.33 -6.88 6.46
N THR A 42 -2.31 -6.02 5.45
CA THR A 42 -1.11 -5.83 4.61
C THR A 42 0.09 -5.33 5.44
N SER A 43 -0.15 -4.37 6.33
CA SER A 43 0.90 -3.79 7.20
C SER A 43 1.39 -4.79 8.24
N LEU A 44 0.48 -5.54 8.86
CA LEU A 44 0.80 -6.60 9.81
C LEU A 44 1.54 -7.74 9.12
N TYR A 45 1.18 -8.09 7.89
CA TYR A 45 1.88 -9.12 7.12
C TYR A 45 3.32 -8.72 6.82
N PHE A 46 3.54 -7.46 6.43
CA PHE A 46 4.89 -6.91 6.23
C PHE A 46 5.71 -6.95 7.53
N SER A 47 5.11 -6.55 8.66
CA SER A 47 5.74 -6.61 9.97
C SER A 47 6.09 -8.05 10.37
N ALA A 48 5.15 -8.99 10.23
CA ALA A 48 5.36 -10.40 10.50
C ALA A 48 6.46 -10.99 9.61
N THR A 49 6.46 -10.64 8.33
CA THR A 49 7.51 -11.07 7.38
C THR A 49 8.89 -10.59 7.82
N SER A 50 8.98 -9.34 8.27
CA SER A 50 10.22 -8.76 8.78
C SER A 50 10.68 -9.44 10.08
N ALA A 51 9.76 -9.74 10.99
CA ALA A 51 10.05 -10.40 12.26
C ALA A 51 10.51 -11.86 12.09
N LEU A 52 9.90 -12.58 11.14
CA LEU A 52 10.19 -13.99 10.88
C LEU A 52 11.37 -14.23 9.91
N GLY A 53 11.87 -13.18 9.26
CA GLY A 53 12.86 -13.31 8.17
C GLY A 53 12.28 -13.91 6.89
N GLY A 54 10.95 -13.95 6.75
CA GLY A 54 10.24 -14.55 5.63
C GLY A 54 8.72 -14.53 5.82
N PRO A 55 7.93 -14.79 4.76
CA PRO A 55 6.48 -14.76 4.86
C PRO A 55 5.98 -15.80 5.90
N PRO A 56 4.95 -15.48 6.70
CA PRO A 56 4.33 -16.46 7.59
C PRO A 56 3.96 -17.73 6.83
N ALA A 57 4.21 -18.90 7.44
CA ALA A 57 4.02 -20.18 6.77
C ALA A 57 2.54 -20.49 6.49
N ASN A 58 1.64 -20.00 7.34
CA ASN A 58 0.19 -20.21 7.27
C ASN A 58 -0.52 -19.16 8.16
N GLU A 59 -1.85 -19.21 8.16
CA GLU A 59 -2.69 -18.30 8.96
C GLU A 59 -2.41 -18.38 10.47
N ALA A 60 -2.19 -19.57 11.03
CA ALA A 60 -1.93 -19.72 12.46
C ALA A 60 -0.65 -18.99 12.88
N ALA A 61 0.43 -19.19 12.11
CA ALA A 61 1.69 -18.47 12.33
C ALA A 61 1.51 -16.95 12.17
N PHE A 62 0.66 -16.51 11.22
CA PHE A 62 0.40 -15.09 11.05
C PHE A 62 -0.41 -14.49 12.21
N LYS A 63 -1.47 -15.16 12.66
CA LYS A 63 -2.27 -14.75 13.82
C LYS A 63 -1.44 -14.69 15.10
N GLU A 64 -0.51 -15.62 15.28
CA GLU A 64 0.47 -15.57 16.36
C GLU A 64 1.32 -14.29 16.31
N GLN A 65 1.81 -13.91 15.12
CA GLN A 65 2.55 -12.65 14.97
C GLN A 65 1.70 -11.42 15.27
N ILE A 66 0.43 -11.40 14.83
CA ILE A 66 -0.50 -10.30 15.15
C ILE A 66 -0.71 -10.22 16.67
N ALA A 67 -0.90 -11.37 17.34
CA ALA A 67 -1.07 -11.43 18.79
C ALA A 67 0.18 -10.95 19.55
N ASN A 68 1.37 -11.18 19.01
CA ASN A 68 2.63 -10.70 19.59
C ASN A 68 2.81 -9.18 19.43
N VAL A 69 2.39 -8.61 18.29
CA VAL A 69 2.44 -7.15 18.02
C VAL A 69 1.39 -6.39 18.83
N LYS A 70 0.27 -7.04 19.19
CA LYS A 70 -0.83 -6.45 19.96
C LYS A 70 -1.33 -5.13 19.34
N PRO A 71 -1.85 -5.16 18.09
CA PRO A 71 -2.40 -3.96 17.48
C PRO A 71 -3.57 -3.43 18.31
N ASP A 72 -3.76 -2.11 18.29
CA ASP A 72 -4.94 -1.50 18.90
C ASP A 72 -6.17 -1.77 18.03
N LEU A 73 -6.92 -2.81 18.42
CA LEU A 73 -8.13 -3.25 17.73
C LEU A 73 -9.24 -2.20 17.75
N SER A 74 -9.24 -1.27 18.72
CA SER A 74 -10.26 -0.22 18.81
C SER A 74 -10.12 0.82 17.70
N ILE A 75 -8.88 1.06 17.22
CA ILE A 75 -8.63 1.95 16.07
C ILE A 75 -9.14 1.31 14.77
N LEU A 76 -9.17 -0.02 14.72
CA LEU A 76 -9.62 -0.80 13.57
C LEU A 76 -11.11 -1.16 13.62
N ASP A 77 -11.83 -0.76 14.69
CA ASP A 77 -13.25 -1.05 14.90
C ASP A 77 -13.59 -2.55 14.90
N VAL A 78 -12.69 -3.36 15.49
CA VAL A 78 -12.88 -4.81 15.62
C VAL A 78 -12.80 -5.27 17.07
N GLY A 79 -13.57 -6.31 17.41
CA GLY A 79 -13.55 -6.95 18.73
C GLY A 79 -12.48 -8.02 18.89
N SER A 80 -11.91 -8.52 17.78
CA SER A 80 -10.98 -9.65 17.79
C SER A 80 -10.00 -9.62 16.62
N ILE A 81 -8.91 -10.39 16.72
CA ILE A 81 -7.96 -10.57 15.61
C ILE A 81 -8.64 -11.24 14.42
N ASP A 82 -9.58 -12.16 14.63
CA ASP A 82 -10.26 -12.88 13.56
C ASP A 82 -11.10 -11.96 12.67
N GLU A 83 -11.70 -10.91 13.24
CA GLU A 83 -12.46 -9.91 12.49
C GLU A 83 -11.61 -9.12 11.49
N LEU A 84 -10.29 -8.99 11.72
CA LEU A 84 -9.38 -8.35 10.75
C LEU A 84 -9.27 -9.11 9.43
N PHE A 85 -9.63 -10.40 9.42
CA PHE A 85 -9.57 -11.27 8.24
C PHE A 85 -10.84 -11.20 7.39
N VAL A 86 -11.78 -10.34 7.76
CA VAL A 86 -13.01 -10.07 7.01
C VAL A 86 -12.93 -8.66 6.45
N SER A 87 -13.30 -8.44 5.19
CA SER A 87 -13.34 -7.10 4.61
C SER A 87 -14.42 -6.26 5.28
N ASP A 88 -14.05 -5.04 5.65
CA ASP A 88 -14.94 -3.99 6.15
C ASP A 88 -15.88 -3.43 5.05
N ARG A 89 -15.63 -3.75 3.77
CA ARG A 89 -16.40 -3.22 2.63
C ARG A 89 -17.52 -4.14 2.18
N ASP A 90 -17.22 -5.43 2.03
CA ASP A 90 -18.14 -6.43 1.45
C ASP A 90 -18.51 -7.56 2.43
N GLY A 91 -17.93 -7.55 3.64
CA GLY A 91 -18.18 -8.55 4.68
C GLY A 91 -17.66 -9.95 4.33
N GLN A 92 -16.89 -10.09 3.23
CA GLN A 92 -16.35 -11.38 2.80
C GLN A 92 -14.98 -11.62 3.44
N PRO A 93 -14.57 -12.89 3.62
CA PRO A 93 -13.21 -13.20 4.03
C PRO A 93 -12.18 -12.62 3.05
N LEU A 94 -11.14 -12.01 3.60
CA LEU A 94 -9.95 -11.62 2.85
C LEU A 94 -9.19 -12.88 2.43
N VAL A 95 -8.72 -12.91 1.20
CA VAL A 95 -7.84 -13.98 0.72
C VAL A 95 -6.41 -13.58 1.00
N ILE A 96 -5.71 -14.40 1.79
CA ILE A 96 -4.32 -14.14 2.20
C ILE A 96 -3.42 -15.24 1.65
N ASN A 97 -2.37 -14.83 0.94
CA ASN A 97 -1.34 -15.73 0.43
C ASN A 97 -0.24 -15.86 1.48
N TYR A 98 0.02 -17.09 1.92
CA TYR A 98 1.07 -17.41 2.88
C TYR A 98 2.27 -18.08 2.21
N GLY A 99 3.39 -18.12 2.92
CA GLY A 99 4.55 -18.93 2.53
C GLY A 99 5.03 -18.69 1.09
N PRO A 100 5.32 -19.75 0.32
CA PRO A 100 5.77 -19.63 -1.08
C PRO A 100 4.76 -18.94 -2.01
N ALA A 101 3.45 -19.08 -1.75
CA ALA A 101 2.41 -18.48 -2.61
C ALA A 101 2.46 -16.94 -2.59
N ALA A 102 2.83 -16.35 -1.45
CA ALA A 102 3.04 -14.90 -1.31
C ALA A 102 4.14 -14.36 -2.24
N LYS A 103 5.13 -15.20 -2.58
CA LYS A 103 6.23 -14.85 -3.49
C LYS A 103 5.86 -15.07 -4.96
N ALA A 104 5.03 -16.08 -5.24
CA ALA A 104 4.66 -16.47 -6.60
C ALA A 104 3.70 -15.47 -7.29
N ASN A 105 2.80 -14.84 -6.53
CA ASN A 105 1.74 -13.98 -7.07
C ASN A 105 2.17 -12.52 -7.25
N GLY A 106 3.36 -12.28 -7.84
CA GLY A 106 3.85 -10.91 -8.06
C GLY A 106 4.01 -10.09 -6.78
N GLY A 107 4.13 -10.76 -5.63
CA GLY A 107 4.18 -10.13 -4.31
C GLY A 107 2.82 -9.79 -3.70
N VAL A 108 1.69 -10.23 -4.26
CA VAL A 108 0.36 -10.07 -3.63
C VAL A 108 0.24 -10.95 -2.39
N VAL A 109 -0.06 -10.33 -1.24
CA VAL A 109 -0.19 -11.02 0.05
C VAL A 109 -1.62 -11.07 0.55
N VAL A 110 -2.46 -10.08 0.21
CA VAL A 110 -3.87 -10.05 0.60
C VAL A 110 -4.71 -9.43 -0.50
N TYR A 111 -5.94 -9.90 -0.68
CA TYR A 111 -6.93 -9.24 -1.53
C TYR A 111 -8.36 -9.57 -1.12
N GLU A 112 -9.30 -8.72 -1.53
CA GLU A 112 -10.73 -8.97 -1.37
C GLU A 112 -11.23 -10.04 -2.35
N GLN A 113 -12.03 -10.99 -1.88
CA GLN A 113 -12.58 -12.04 -2.73
C GLN A 113 -13.50 -11.46 -3.82
N THR A 114 -14.46 -10.63 -3.41
CA THR A 114 -15.45 -10.05 -4.32
C THR A 114 -15.14 -8.59 -4.59
N GLY A 115 -14.89 -7.80 -3.55
CA GLY A 115 -14.77 -6.36 -3.63
C GLY A 115 -16.14 -5.68 -3.72
N LYS A 116 -16.13 -4.36 -3.86
CA LYS A 116 -17.33 -3.53 -3.92
C LYS A 116 -17.28 -2.65 -5.17
N ASP A 117 -18.42 -2.52 -5.86
CA ASP A 117 -18.56 -1.73 -7.09
C ASP A 117 -17.58 -2.15 -8.22
N GLY A 118 -17.26 -3.44 -8.28
CA GLY A 118 -16.31 -3.98 -9.26
C GLY A 118 -14.83 -3.71 -8.96
N ILE A 119 -14.54 -3.10 -7.81
CA ILE A 119 -13.19 -2.75 -7.35
C ILE A 119 -12.80 -3.58 -6.12
N ARG A 120 -11.64 -4.22 -6.18
CA ARG A 120 -11.04 -4.97 -5.07
C ARG A 120 -9.84 -4.24 -4.49
N PHE A 121 -9.63 -4.34 -3.19
CA PHE A 121 -8.34 -4.04 -2.60
C PHE A 121 -7.35 -5.19 -2.74
N VAL A 122 -6.12 -4.84 -3.09
CA VAL A 122 -5.00 -5.77 -3.24
C VAL A 122 -3.80 -5.20 -2.50
N GLY A 123 -3.30 -5.95 -1.52
CA GLY A 123 -2.11 -5.65 -0.73
C GLY A 123 -0.90 -6.47 -1.15
N ASN A 124 0.29 -5.87 -1.11
CA ASN A 124 1.54 -6.51 -1.52
C ASN A 124 2.57 -6.68 -0.37
N THR A 125 3.64 -7.41 -0.65
CA THR A 125 4.75 -7.68 0.29
C THR A 125 5.50 -6.42 0.74
N SER A 126 5.31 -5.28 0.07
CA SER A 126 5.91 -3.99 0.47
C SER A 126 5.02 -3.17 1.41
N GLY A 127 3.90 -3.73 1.89
CA GLY A 127 2.99 -3.02 2.78
C GLY A 127 1.99 -2.11 2.05
N GLN A 128 2.01 -2.07 0.71
CA GLN A 128 1.16 -1.17 -0.07
C GLN A 128 -0.16 -1.84 -0.40
N VAL A 129 -1.23 -1.04 -0.38
CA VAL A 129 -2.57 -1.44 -0.82
C VAL A 129 -3.00 -0.57 -1.97
N GLN A 130 -3.61 -1.18 -2.98
CA GLN A 130 -4.17 -0.49 -4.13
C GLN A 130 -5.55 -1.02 -4.50
N GLU A 131 -6.35 -0.16 -5.11
CA GLU A 131 -7.58 -0.54 -5.79
C GLU A 131 -7.27 -1.23 -7.11
N ALA A 132 -8.02 -2.28 -7.40
CA ALA A 132 -7.91 -3.04 -8.64
C ALA A 132 -9.30 -3.30 -9.21
N ASP A 133 -9.54 -2.73 -10.40
CA ASP A 133 -10.64 -3.17 -11.25
C ASP A 133 -10.40 -4.60 -11.75
N ALA A 134 -11.38 -5.16 -12.48
CA ALA A 134 -11.27 -6.52 -12.99
C ALA A 134 -10.02 -6.77 -13.87
N ALA A 135 -9.60 -5.78 -14.65
CA ALA A 135 -8.46 -5.92 -15.56
C ALA A 135 -7.12 -5.86 -14.82
N LEU A 136 -6.98 -4.93 -13.87
CA LEU A 136 -5.81 -4.82 -13.00
C LEU A 136 -5.72 -6.02 -12.06
N PHE A 137 -6.83 -6.44 -11.47
CA PHE A 137 -6.88 -7.61 -10.59
C PHE A 137 -6.39 -8.87 -11.29
N ALA A 138 -6.82 -9.11 -12.54
CA ALA A 138 -6.37 -10.25 -13.33
C ALA A 138 -4.87 -10.23 -13.66
N LYS A 139 -4.24 -9.04 -13.68
CA LYS A 139 -2.79 -8.90 -13.87
C LYS A 139 -2.00 -9.14 -12.57
N LEU A 140 -2.54 -8.69 -11.44
CA LEU A 140 -1.88 -8.76 -10.13
C LEU A 140 -2.01 -10.14 -9.50
N VAL A 141 -3.19 -10.74 -9.62
CA VAL A 141 -3.52 -12.05 -9.06
C VAL A 141 -3.69 -13.03 -10.22
N PRO A 142 -2.58 -13.55 -10.78
CA PRO A 142 -2.67 -14.62 -11.76
C PRO A 142 -3.35 -15.83 -11.12
N LYS A 143 -4.26 -16.47 -11.85
CA LYS A 143 -4.92 -17.69 -11.39
C LYS A 143 -3.86 -18.77 -11.11
N PRO A 144 -4.00 -19.59 -10.06
CA PRO A 144 -3.19 -20.78 -9.94
C PRO A 144 -3.34 -21.59 -11.22
N ALA A 145 -2.22 -22.05 -11.77
CA ALA A 145 -2.24 -22.92 -12.94
C ALA A 145 -3.16 -24.11 -12.63
N THR A 146 -4.25 -24.25 -13.40
CA THR A 146 -5.13 -25.41 -13.30
C THR A 146 -4.27 -26.67 -13.49
N PRO A 147 -4.38 -27.69 -12.62
CA PRO A 147 -3.60 -28.93 -12.76
C PRO A 147 -3.89 -29.65 -14.08
#